data_AF-A0A3D2US15-F1
#
_entry.id   AF-A0A3D2US15-F1
#
_cell.length_a   1.000
_cell.length_b   1.000
_cell.length_c   1.000
_cell.angle_alpha   90.00
_cell.angle_beta   90.00
_cell.angle_gamma   90.00
#
_symmetry.space_group_name_H-M   'P 1'
#
loop_
_entity.id
_entity.type
_entity.pdbx_description
1 polymer ?
#
loop_
_entity_poly.entity_id
_entity_poly.type
_entity_poly.pdbx_seq_one_letter_code
_entity_poly.pdbx_strand_id
1 'polypeptide(L)'
;MKYSQKDFENYVTISRNLFWSAFAFIILAFVLPTFNIFWINWVSKFILFLAYIFVAISCLIPGFFVIFGKPWFAQAWLRGINSTMIPSTEWDNLSVGLKFLIYLNSIVIFVSMVFAIIFFIVNKGF
;
A
#
# COMPACT_ATOMS: atom_id res chain seq x y z
N MET A 1 13.00 -20.44 5.84
CA MET A 1 12.42 -21.06 4.63
C MET A 1 12.57 -20.07 3.49
N LYS A 2 13.26 -20.45 2.41
CA LYS A 2 13.36 -19.65 1.18
C LYS A 2 12.02 -19.75 0.45
N TYR A 3 11.37 -18.63 0.17
CA TYR A 3 10.03 -18.61 -0.45
C TYR A 3 10.14 -18.86 -1.97
N SER A 4 9.11 -19.46 -2.58
CA SER A 4 9.07 -19.71 -4.02
C SER A 4 9.00 -18.39 -4.79
N GLN A 5 9.69 -18.30 -5.92
CA GLN A 5 9.62 -17.15 -6.83
C GLN A 5 8.18 -16.86 -7.29
N LYS A 6 7.34 -17.89 -7.39
CA LYS A 6 5.91 -17.76 -7.74
C LYS A 6 5.14 -16.94 -6.69
N ASP A 7 5.43 -17.17 -5.42
CA ASP A 7 4.74 -16.46 -4.35
C ASP A 7 5.21 -15.00 -4.27
N PHE A 8 6.51 -14.74 -4.49
CA PHE A 8 7.03 -13.38 -4.57
C PHE A 8 6.27 -12.56 -5.62
N GLU A 9 6.12 -13.09 -6.84
CA GLU A 9 5.38 -12.43 -7.92
C GLU A 9 3.88 -12.29 -7.62
N ASN A 10 3.29 -13.25 -6.91
CA ASN A 10 1.91 -13.12 -6.43
C ASN A 10 1.75 -11.92 -5.48
N TYR A 11 2.65 -11.74 -4.51
CA TYR A 11 2.61 -10.60 -3.59
C TYR A 11 2.85 -9.27 -4.32
N VAL A 12 3.76 -9.23 -5.29
CA VAL A 12 3.98 -8.06 -6.16
C VAL A 12 2.68 -7.70 -6.89
N THR A 13 2.01 -8.70 -7.49
CA THR A 13 0.79 -8.51 -8.28
C THR A 13 -0.38 -8.04 -7.41
N ILE A 14 -0.58 -8.67 -6.24
CA ILE A 14 -1.61 -8.27 -5.28
C ILE A 14 -1.38 -6.83 -4.83
N SER A 15 -0.16 -6.50 -4.40
CA SER A 15 0.19 -5.15 -3.95
C SER A 15 -0.03 -4.11 -5.05
N ARG A 16 0.42 -4.39 -6.27
CA ARG A 16 0.24 -3.52 -7.43
C ARG A 16 -1.24 -3.26 -7.70
N ASN A 17 -2.04 -4.32 -7.82
CA ASN A 17 -3.46 -4.19 -8.11
C ASN A 17 -4.17 -3.40 -7.03
N LEU A 18 -3.88 -3.69 -5.76
CA LEU A 18 -4.50 -3.01 -4.63
C LEU A 18 -4.16 -1.52 -4.60
N PHE A 19 -2.89 -1.16 -4.80
CA PHE A 19 -2.44 0.23 -4.83
C PHE A 19 -3.03 1.02 -6.01
N TRP A 20 -2.95 0.47 -7.23
CA TRP A 20 -3.47 1.16 -8.42
C TRP A 20 -4.98 1.21 -8.47
N SER A 21 -5.69 0.18 -7.98
CA SER A 21 -7.14 0.25 -7.79
C SER A 21 -7.53 1.32 -6.79
N ALA A 22 -6.76 1.50 -5.70
CA ALA A 22 -7.00 2.60 -4.77
C ALA A 22 -6.90 3.96 -5.47
N PHE A 23 -5.84 4.20 -6.24
CA PHE A 23 -5.69 5.43 -7.02
C PHE A 23 -6.82 5.64 -8.04
N ALA A 24 -7.20 4.60 -8.78
CA ALA A 24 -8.31 4.65 -9.73
C ALA A 24 -9.63 5.02 -9.02
N PHE A 25 -9.89 4.44 -7.85
CA PHE A 25 -11.08 4.75 -7.04
C PHE A 25 -11.05 6.18 -6.49
N ILE A 26 -9.90 6.70 -6.08
CA ILE A 26 -9.75 8.10 -5.68
C ILE A 26 -10.15 9.01 -6.85
N ILE A 27 -9.55 8.80 -8.02
CA ILE A 27 -9.83 9.60 -9.23
C ILE A 27 -11.31 9.53 -9.57
N LEU A 28 -11.87 8.32 -9.62
CA LEU A 28 -13.29 8.10 -9.93
C LEU A 28 -14.20 8.81 -8.93
N ALA A 29 -13.90 8.74 -7.63
CA ALA A 29 -14.67 9.42 -6.60
C ALA A 29 -14.65 10.95 -6.75
N PHE A 30 -13.55 11.54 -7.22
CA PHE A 30 -13.49 12.99 -7.49
C PHE A 30 -14.17 13.41 -8.79
N VAL A 31 -14.19 12.55 -9.82
CA VAL A 31 -14.83 12.83 -11.10
C VAL A 31 -16.35 12.68 -11.02
N LEU A 32 -16.86 11.66 -10.34
CA LEU A 32 -18.30 11.33 -10.31
C LEU A 32 -19.23 12.49 -9.88
N PRO A 33 -18.91 13.30 -8.85
CA PRO A 33 -19.77 14.42 -8.45
C PRO A 33 -20.00 15.48 -9.54
N THR A 34 -19.13 15.57 -10.56
CA THR A 34 -19.28 16.55 -11.66
C THR A 34 -20.55 16.35 -12.49
N PHE A 35 -21.16 15.16 -12.44
CA PHE A 35 -22.40 14.86 -13.16
C PHE A 35 -23.67 15.37 -12.43
N ASN A 36 -23.55 15.97 -11.25
CA ASN A 36 -24.64 16.63 -10.49
C ASN A 36 -25.91 15.76 -10.24
N ILE A 37 -25.74 14.44 -10.11
CA ILE A 37 -26.83 13.52 -9.76
C ILE A 37 -26.75 13.17 -8.27
N PHE A 38 -27.85 13.32 -7.53
CA PHE A 38 -27.88 13.14 -6.07
C PHE A 38 -27.29 11.79 -5.59
N TRP A 39 -27.70 10.68 -6.21
CA TRP A 39 -27.21 9.34 -5.84
C TRP A 39 -25.73 9.14 -6.16
N ILE A 40 -25.19 9.83 -7.18
CA ILE A 40 -23.78 9.74 -7.55
C ILE A 40 -22.87 10.32 -6.46
N ASN A 41 -23.33 11.33 -5.71
CA ASN A 41 -22.58 11.87 -4.58
C ASN A 41 -22.42 10.84 -3.44
N TRP A 42 -23.42 10.01 -3.20
CA TRP A 42 -23.33 8.93 -2.21
C TRP A 42 -22.39 7.82 -2.68
N VAL A 43 -22.49 7.43 -3.94
CA VAL A 43 -21.61 6.42 -4.57
C VAL A 43 -20.14 6.89 -4.54
N SER A 44 -19.89 8.16 -4.88
CA SER A 44 -18.55 8.78 -4.81
C SER A 44 -17.95 8.68 -3.40
N LYS A 45 -18.70 9.02 -2.35
CA LYS A 45 -18.25 8.89 -0.95
C LYS A 45 -17.92 7.45 -0.57
N PHE A 46 -18.75 6.50 -1.01
CA PHE A 46 -18.51 5.08 -0.75
C PHE A 46 -17.25 4.56 -1.47
N ILE A 47 -17.06 4.91 -2.74
CA ILE A 47 -15.84 4.58 -3.50
C ILE A 47 -14.61 5.19 -2.84
N LEU A 48 -14.70 6.45 -2.39
CA LEU A 48 -13.60 7.13 -1.68
C LEU A 48 -13.26 6.43 -0.37
N PHE A 49 -14.26 5.96 0.37
CA PHE A 49 -14.05 5.16 1.58
C PHE A 49 -13.32 3.84 1.28
N LEU A 50 -13.73 3.10 0.24
CA LEU A 50 -13.04 1.88 -0.19
C LEU A 50 -11.59 2.17 -0.62
N ALA A 51 -11.37 3.26 -1.35
CA ALA A 51 -10.03 3.69 -1.73
C ALA A 51 -9.14 3.91 -0.49
N TYR A 52 -9.63 4.59 0.54
CA TYR A 52 -8.87 4.81 1.76
C TYR A 52 -8.53 3.50 2.48
N ILE A 53 -9.43 2.52 2.51
CA ILE A 53 -9.12 1.19 3.03
C ILE A 53 -7.98 0.55 2.24
N PHE A 54 -8.01 0.63 0.90
CA PHE A 54 -6.95 0.04 0.07
C PHE A 54 -5.61 0.74 0.26
N VAL A 55 -5.59 2.07 0.39
CA VAL A 55 -4.36 2.81 0.74
C VAL A 55 -3.85 2.37 2.11
N ALA A 56 -4.73 2.23 3.11
CA ALA A 56 -4.36 1.77 4.46
C ALA A 56 -3.73 0.38 4.42
N ILE A 57 -4.34 -0.58 3.73
CA ILE A 57 -3.80 -1.92 3.55
C ILE A 57 -2.43 -1.86 2.85
N SER A 58 -2.32 -1.07 1.77
CA SER A 58 -1.08 -0.91 1.00
C SER A 58 0.07 -0.37 1.85
N CYS A 59 -0.21 0.57 2.75
CA CYS A 59 0.79 1.21 3.58
C CYS A 59 1.13 0.40 4.84
N LEU A 60 0.18 -0.35 5.40
CA LEU A 60 0.40 -1.09 6.65
C LEU A 60 1.13 -2.42 6.45
N ILE A 61 0.80 -3.16 5.38
CA ILE A 61 1.37 -4.49 5.12
C ILE A 61 2.91 -4.55 5.09
N PRO A 62 3.66 -3.65 4.42
CA PRO A 62 5.12 -3.74 4.38
C PRO A 62 5.74 -3.58 5.78
N GLY A 63 5.17 -2.72 6.63
CA GLY A 63 5.59 -2.58 8.03
C GLY A 63 5.34 -3.85 8.85
N PHE A 64 4.16 -4.47 8.71
CA PHE A 64 3.89 -5.76 9.37
C PHE A 64 4.89 -6.83 8.95
N PHE A 65 5.21 -6.96 7.66
CA PHE A 65 6.19 -7.93 7.20
C PHE A 65 7.58 -7.71 7.80
N VAL A 66 8.01 -6.45 7.95
CA VAL A 66 9.26 -6.12 8.63
C VAL A 66 9.22 -6.50 10.11
N ILE A 67 8.16 -6.14 10.83
CA ILE A 67 8.01 -6.43 12.27
C ILE A 67 8.02 -7.94 12.54
N PHE A 68 7.39 -8.74 11.67
CA PHE A 68 7.39 -10.21 11.77
C PHE A 68 8.66 -10.88 11.23
N GLY A 69 9.71 -10.12 10.90
CA GLY A 69 10.98 -10.68 10.43
C GLY A 69 10.92 -11.32 9.04
N LYS A 70 9.98 -10.87 8.19
CA LYS A 70 9.80 -11.37 6.81
C LYS A 70 10.07 -10.28 5.75
N PRO A 71 11.29 -9.72 5.69
CA PRO A 71 11.60 -8.57 4.85
C PRO A 71 11.48 -8.82 3.33
N TRP A 72 11.62 -10.07 2.88
CA TRP A 72 11.42 -10.41 1.46
C TRP A 72 9.98 -10.15 1.00
N PHE A 73 8.98 -10.28 1.88
CA PHE A 73 7.60 -9.91 1.56
C PHE A 73 7.39 -8.41 1.58
N ALA A 74 8.08 -7.69 2.46
CA ALA A 74 8.10 -6.23 2.44
C ALA A 74 8.71 -5.72 1.12
N GLN A 75 9.79 -6.34 0.63
CA GLN A 75 10.37 -6.06 -0.69
C GLN A 75 9.35 -6.32 -1.81
N ALA A 76 8.74 -7.51 -1.84
CA ALA A 76 7.75 -7.87 -2.86
C ALA A 76 6.59 -6.88 -2.90
N TRP A 77 6.08 -6.52 -1.72
CA TRP A 77 5.01 -5.55 -1.57
C TRP A 77 5.42 -4.15 -2.05
N LEU A 78 6.53 -3.62 -1.56
CA LEU A 78 7.02 -2.30 -1.97
C LEU A 78 7.33 -2.24 -3.47
N ARG A 79 7.77 -3.35 -4.07
CA ARG A 79 7.96 -3.45 -5.52
C ARG A 79 6.65 -3.40 -6.30
N GLY A 80 5.57 -3.98 -5.74
CA GLY A 80 4.23 -3.85 -6.30
C GLY A 80 3.79 -2.38 -6.41
N ILE A 81 4.12 -1.59 -5.39
CA ILE A 81 3.86 -0.14 -5.32
C ILE A 81 4.79 0.65 -6.25
N ASN A 82 6.11 0.40 -6.19
CA ASN A 82 7.12 1.11 -6.95
C ASN A 82 8.21 0.16 -7.47
N SER A 83 8.02 -0.34 -8.69
CA SER A 83 8.96 -1.25 -9.34
C SER A 83 10.24 -0.57 -9.84
N THR A 84 10.27 0.76 -9.93
CA THR A 84 11.44 1.52 -10.40
C THR A 84 12.49 1.62 -9.31
N MET A 85 12.06 1.79 -8.06
CA MET A 85 12.96 1.92 -6.90
C MET A 85 13.40 0.56 -6.35
N ILE A 86 12.55 -0.47 -6.43
CA ILE A 86 12.80 -1.78 -5.83
C ILE A 86 13.05 -2.85 -6.92
N PRO A 87 14.28 -3.42 -7.00
CA PRO A 87 14.67 -4.37 -8.03
C PRO A 87 14.06 -5.77 -7.82
N SER A 88 14.09 -6.59 -8.88
CA SER A 88 13.68 -8.01 -8.86
C SER A 88 14.61 -8.93 -8.10
N THR A 89 15.82 -8.46 -7.83
CA THR A 89 16.89 -9.28 -7.28
C THR A 89 16.43 -9.94 -5.98
N GLU A 90 16.72 -11.24 -5.84
CA GLU A 90 16.40 -11.98 -4.62
C GLU A 90 16.96 -11.27 -3.39
N TRP A 91 16.20 -11.29 -2.29
CA TRP A 91 16.56 -10.63 -1.04
C TRP A 91 18.02 -10.91 -0.61
N ASP A 92 18.46 -12.16 -0.70
CA ASP A 92 19.79 -12.57 -0.27
C ASP A 92 20.90 -11.87 -1.07
N ASN A 93 20.65 -11.61 -2.36
CA ASN A 93 21.58 -10.99 -3.30
C ASN A 93 21.52 -9.45 -3.30
N LEU A 94 20.65 -8.84 -2.49
CA LEU A 94 20.59 -7.39 -2.35
C LEU A 94 21.78 -6.84 -1.57
N SER A 95 22.29 -5.68 -2.00
CA SER A 95 23.28 -4.92 -1.24
C SER A 95 22.71 -4.49 0.12
N VAL A 96 23.59 -4.33 1.11
CA VAL A 96 23.21 -3.91 2.47
C VAL A 96 22.46 -2.59 2.46
N GLY A 97 22.90 -1.63 1.64
CA GLY A 97 22.24 -0.33 1.50
C GLY A 97 20.81 -0.44 0.98
N LEU A 98 20.55 -1.35 0.04
CA LEU A 98 19.20 -1.54 -0.48
C LEU A 98 18.28 -2.26 0.51
N LYS A 99 18.81 -3.24 1.25
CA LYS A 99 18.10 -3.89 2.37
C LYS A 99 17.69 -2.84 3.42
N PHE A 100 18.62 -1.98 3.82
CA PHE A 100 18.35 -0.87 4.74
C PHE A 100 17.25 0.07 4.22
N LEU A 101 17.31 0.43 2.93
CA LEU A 101 16.31 1.28 2.30
C LEU A 101 14.91 0.64 2.31
N ILE A 102 14.79 -0.67 2.04
CA ILE A 102 13.53 -1.41 2.12
C ILE A 102 12.97 -1.40 3.54
N TYR A 103 13.81 -1.64 4.55
CA TYR A 103 13.42 -1.56 5.95
C TYR A 103 12.93 -0.16 6.33
N LEU A 104 13.72 0.86 6.01
CA LEU A 104 13.40 2.25 6.29
C LEU A 104 12.07 2.66 5.65
N ASN A 105 11.90 2.39 4.35
CA ASN A 105 10.65 2.72 3.64
C ASN A 105 9.44 1.99 4.24
N SER A 106 9.59 0.70 4.58
CA SER A 106 8.51 -0.08 5.17
C SER A 106 8.06 0.51 6.51
N ILE A 107 9.01 0.91 7.36
CA ILE A 107 8.72 1.50 8.67
C ILE A 107 8.14 2.91 8.52
N VAL A 108 8.73 3.76 7.68
CA VAL A 108 8.27 5.14 7.48
C VAL A 108 6.85 5.16 6.95
N ILE A 109 6.53 4.36 5.93
CA ILE A 109 5.18 4.28 5.35
C ILE A 109 4.19 3.74 6.41
N PHE A 110 4.56 2.70 7.15
CA PHE A 110 3.73 2.12 8.20
C PHE A 110 3.42 3.11 9.31
N VAL A 111 4.46 3.71 9.90
CA VAL A 111 4.35 4.68 10.99
C VAL A 111 3.53 5.89 10.55
N SER A 112 3.80 6.42 9.35
CA SER A 112 3.04 7.55 8.79
C SER A 112 1.55 7.22 8.66
N MET A 113 1.21 6.01 8.20
CA MET A 113 -0.19 5.59 8.05
C MET A 113 -0.86 5.36 9.42
N VAL A 114 -0.18 4.74 10.38
CA VAL A 114 -0.69 4.60 11.76
C VAL A 114 -0.96 5.97 12.38
N PHE A 115 -0.04 6.93 12.23
CA PHE A 115 -0.25 8.30 12.68
C PHE A 115 -1.44 8.97 11.99
N ALA A 116 -1.58 8.80 10.66
CA ALA A 116 -2.72 9.35 9.93
C ALA A 116 -4.06 8.79 10.43
N ILE A 117 -4.13 7.48 10.71
CA ILE A 117 -5.33 6.83 11.26
C ILE A 117 -5.63 7.36 12.66
N ILE A 118 -4.64 7.43 13.56
CA ILE A 118 -4.82 7.95 14.93
C ILE A 118 -5.26 9.42 14.87
N PHE A 119 -4.60 10.24 14.06
CA PHE A 119 -4.95 11.64 13.89
C PHE A 119 -6.39 11.80 13.40
N PHE A 120 -6.81 10.98 12.44
CA PHE A 120 -8.17 10.99 11.94
C PHE A 120 -9.18 10.61 13.03
N ILE A 121 -8.93 9.55 13.80
CA ILE A 121 -9.81 9.11 14.89
C ILE A 121 -9.94 10.20 15.97
N VAL A 122 -8.82 10.81 16.38
CA VAL A 122 -8.79 11.82 17.45
C VAL A 122 -9.47 13.12 17.03
N ASN A 123 -9.24 13.60 15.80
CA ASN A 123 -9.72 14.91 15.36
C ASN A 123 -11.08 14.88 14.66
N LYS A 124 -11.43 13.75 14.04
CA LYS A 124 -12.66 13.62 13.25
C LYS A 124 -13.70 12.71 13.87
N GLY A 125 -13.47 12.20 15.09
CA GLY A 125 -14.40 11.50 15.98
C GLY A 125 -15.60 10.86 15.27
N PHE A 126 -15.59 9.54 15.12
CA PHE A 126 -16.81 8.81 14.78
C PHE A 126 -17.97 9.18 15.73
#